data_AF-A0A660Y4T4-F1
#
_entry.id   AF-A0A660Y4T4-F1
#
_cell.length_a   1.000
_cell.length_b   1.000
_cell.length_c   1.000
_cell.angle_alpha   90.00
_cell.angle_beta   90.00
_cell.angle_gamma   90.00
#
_symmetry.space_group_name_H-M   'P 1'
#
loop_
_entity.id
_entity.type
_entity.pdbx_description
1 polymer ?
#
loop_
_entity_poly.entity_id
_entity_poly.type
_entity_poly.pdbx_seq_one_letter_code
_entity_poly.pdbx_strand_id
1 'polypeptide(L)'
;MVYPIPGHLGLSLLGNRCLKARLFPVVLAGFAPDVVDKALSWFVHATPYGRSFMHSLTGLVVCTVLAVLVKGRVWGYSWAVGHMAHLIGDISFIPWFYPFVRYTFPQEVNFLQPENLPRLWNPIPLVLETSLLLLVLVSYAKSVRDRWTRFVPLGLAAIVAGFRLWVR
;
A
#
# COMPACT_ATOMS: atom_id res chain seq x y z
N MET A 1 13.41 5.96 -3.20
CA MET A 1 12.23 5.09 -3.05
C MET A 1 11.28 5.48 -4.16
N VAL A 2 10.94 4.55 -5.05
CA VAL A 2 9.95 4.78 -6.13
C VAL A 2 8.58 4.92 -5.50
N TYR A 3 7.72 5.76 -6.07
CA TYR A 3 6.31 5.82 -5.66
C TYR A 3 5.64 4.51 -6.02
N PRO A 4 5.18 3.68 -5.06
CA PRO A 4 4.93 2.29 -5.36
C PRO A 4 3.58 2.04 -6.02
N ILE A 5 3.18 2.90 -6.96
CA ILE A 5 1.83 2.91 -7.54
C ILE A 5 1.48 1.55 -8.13
N PRO A 6 2.35 0.91 -8.96
CA PRO A 6 2.04 -0.42 -9.50
C PRO A 6 1.97 -1.49 -8.40
N GLY A 7 2.87 -1.42 -7.41
CA GLY A 7 2.94 -2.39 -6.31
C GLY A 7 1.70 -2.34 -5.42
N HIS A 8 1.27 -1.15 -5.00
CA HIS A 8 0.08 -0.94 -4.18
C HIS A 8 -1.20 -1.37 -4.91
N LEU A 9 -1.30 -1.07 -6.21
CA LEU A 9 -2.42 -1.57 -7.02
C LEU A 9 -2.38 -3.09 -7.12
N GLY A 10 -1.22 -3.68 -7.40
CA GLY A 10 -1.03 -5.14 -7.48
C GLY A 10 -1.44 -5.85 -6.18
N LEU A 11 -0.98 -5.36 -5.03
CA LEU A 11 -1.36 -5.90 -3.71
C LEU A 11 -2.85 -5.73 -3.40
N SER A 12 -3.43 -4.59 -3.77
CA SER A 12 -4.88 -4.33 -3.61
C SER A 12 -5.70 -5.30 -4.47
N LEU A 13 -5.34 -5.48 -5.73
CA LEU A 13 -5.99 -6.44 -6.62
C LEU A 13 -5.80 -7.89 -6.13
N LEU A 14 -4.62 -8.22 -5.62
CA LEU A 14 -4.37 -9.52 -5.02
C LEU A 14 -5.26 -9.76 -3.80
N GLY A 15 -5.40 -8.77 -2.92
CA GLY A 15 -6.31 -8.79 -1.78
C GLY A 15 -7.77 -8.96 -2.21
N ASN A 16 -8.23 -8.21 -3.20
CA ASN A 16 -9.55 -8.37 -3.80
C ASN A 16 -9.78 -9.81 -4.28
N ARG A 17 -8.82 -10.38 -5.02
CA ARG A 17 -8.93 -11.71 -5.61
C ARG A 17 -8.89 -12.83 -4.57
N CYS A 18 -7.88 -12.82 -3.70
CA CYS A 18 -7.64 -13.89 -2.72
C CYS A 18 -8.65 -13.87 -1.58
N LEU A 19 -9.05 -12.68 -1.12
CA LEU A 19 -9.89 -12.49 0.06
C LEU A 19 -11.35 -12.17 -0.29
N LYS A 20 -11.70 -12.18 -1.58
CA LYS A 20 -13.05 -11.92 -2.12
C LYS A 20 -13.66 -10.59 -1.63
N ALA A 21 -12.82 -9.61 -1.32
CA ALA A 21 -13.27 -8.27 -0.96
C ALA A 21 -13.85 -7.54 -2.18
N ARG A 22 -14.59 -6.44 -2.01
CA ARG A 22 -15.09 -5.65 -3.16
C ARG A 22 -13.95 -4.85 -3.79
N LEU A 23 -13.92 -4.80 -5.12
CA LEU A 23 -12.82 -4.19 -5.86
C LEU A 23 -12.66 -2.71 -5.53
N PHE A 24 -13.74 -1.93 -5.67
CA PHE A 24 -13.68 -0.48 -5.52
C PHE A 24 -13.18 -0.04 -4.14
N PRO A 25 -13.71 -0.52 -2.99
CA PRO A 25 -13.21 -0.07 -1.69
C PRO A 25 -11.79 -0.56 -1.39
N VAL A 26 -11.40 -1.75 -1.89
CA VAL A 26 -10.03 -2.26 -1.72
C VAL A 26 -9.03 -1.37 -2.44
N VAL A 27 -9.29 -1.04 -3.71
CA VAL A 27 -8.39 -0.18 -4.49
C VAL A 27 -8.34 1.23 -3.87
N LEU A 28 -9.49 1.78 -3.48
CA LEU A 28 -9.55 3.08 -2.83
C LEU A 28 -8.72 3.11 -1.54
N ALA A 29 -8.93 2.14 -0.65
CA ALA A 29 -8.17 2.03 0.60
C ALA A 29 -6.69 1.69 0.39
N GLY A 30 -6.35 1.08 -0.74
CA GLY A 30 -4.98 0.80 -1.15
C GLY A 30 -4.18 2.04 -1.57
N PHE A 31 -4.84 3.15 -1.88
CA PHE A 31 -4.19 4.43 -2.22
C PHE A 31 -4.44 5.54 -1.20
N ALA A 32 -5.48 5.42 -0.37
CA ALA A 32 -5.84 6.44 0.60
C ALA A 32 -4.69 6.84 1.55
N PRO A 33 -3.86 5.92 2.09
CA PRO A 33 -2.80 6.31 3.01
C PRO A 33 -1.78 7.24 2.38
N ASP A 34 -1.35 6.92 1.15
CA ASP A 34 -0.42 7.74 0.39
C ASP A 34 -1.00 9.12 0.07
N VAL A 35 -2.26 9.18 -0.38
CA VAL A 35 -2.89 10.45 -0.75
C VAL A 35 -3.03 11.35 0.47
N VAL A 36 -3.53 10.83 1.59
CA VAL A 36 -3.82 11.63 2.78
C VAL A 36 -2.55 12.04 3.50
N ASP A 37 -1.65 11.10 3.83
CA ASP A 37 -0.48 11.45 4.64
C ASP A 37 0.50 12.34 3.86
N LYS A 38 0.64 12.14 2.55
CA LYS A 38 1.50 13.02 1.72
C LYS A 38 0.86 14.38 1.53
N ALA A 39 -0.46 14.47 1.37
CA ALA A 39 -1.11 15.77 1.29
C ALA A 39 -0.94 16.56 2.60
N LEU A 40 -1.11 15.90 3.73
CA LEU A 40 -0.93 16.49 5.06
C LEU A 40 0.51 16.91 5.32
N SER A 41 1.49 16.11 4.88
CA SER A 41 2.93 16.41 5.06
C SER A 41 3.40 17.52 4.11
N TRP A 42 3.13 17.38 2.81
CA TRP A 42 3.80 18.18 1.78
C TRP A 42 3.14 19.52 1.48
N PHE A 43 1.81 19.57 1.56
CA PHE A 43 1.07 20.78 1.22
C PHE A 43 0.63 21.50 2.48
N VAL A 44 0.11 20.77 3.47
CA VAL A 44 -0.46 21.36 4.68
C VAL A 44 0.57 21.46 5.81
N HIS A 45 1.68 20.73 5.74
CA HIS A 45 2.72 20.68 6.78
C HIS A 45 2.16 20.36 8.19
N ALA A 46 1.05 19.62 8.24
CA ALA A 46 0.36 19.28 9.48
C ALA A 46 0.95 18.04 10.17
N THR A 47 1.73 17.26 9.43
CA THR A 47 2.37 16.03 9.92
C THR A 47 3.87 16.08 9.69
N PRO A 48 4.67 15.46 10.57
CA PRO A 48 6.13 15.48 10.45
C PRO A 48 6.68 14.63 9.30
N TYR A 49 5.86 13.76 8.69
CA TYR A 49 6.29 12.83 7.66
C TYR A 49 5.11 12.37 6.78
N GLY A 50 5.34 12.13 5.48
CA GLY A 50 4.34 11.66 4.51
C GLY A 50 3.83 10.24 4.69
N ARG A 51 4.21 9.58 5.80
CA ARG A 51 3.67 8.28 6.26
C ARG A 51 3.41 8.34 7.76
N SER A 52 2.35 9.04 8.16
CA SER A 52 2.02 9.31 9.56
C SER A 52 0.71 8.63 9.98
N PHE A 53 -0.42 9.31 9.85
CA PHE A 53 -1.70 8.87 10.44
C PHE A 53 -2.26 7.64 9.75
N MET A 54 -2.38 7.67 8.43
CA MET A 54 -2.93 6.55 7.69
C MET A 54 -1.93 5.41 7.51
N HIS A 55 -0.63 5.67 7.59
CA HIS A 55 0.40 4.64 7.68
C HIS A 55 0.59 4.13 9.13
N SER A 56 -0.52 3.81 9.81
CA SER A 56 -0.50 3.25 11.16
C SER A 56 -1.66 2.27 11.34
N LEU A 57 -1.58 1.41 12.36
CA LEU A 57 -2.70 0.55 12.76
C LEU A 57 -3.89 1.39 13.26
N THR A 58 -3.61 2.53 13.89
CA THR A 58 -4.64 3.47 14.32
C THR A 58 -5.46 3.96 13.13
N GLY A 59 -4.78 4.44 12.08
CA GLY A 59 -5.42 4.88 10.84
C GLY A 59 -6.21 3.76 10.17
N LEU A 60 -5.65 2.55 10.11
CA LEU A 60 -6.34 1.37 9.58
C LEU A 60 -7.64 1.09 10.33
N VAL A 61 -7.59 1.00 11.67
CA VAL A 61 -8.77 0.69 12.49
C VAL A 61 -9.82 1.79 12.37
N VAL A 62 -9.44 3.06 12.51
CA VAL A 62 -10.37 4.19 12.44
C VAL A 62 -11.04 4.26 11.07
N CYS A 63 -10.27 4.21 9.97
CA CYS A 63 -10.84 4.28 8.63
C CYS A 63 -11.70 3.05 8.29
N THR A 64 -11.32 1.86 8.74
CA THR A 64 -12.16 0.66 8.60
C THR A 64 -13.48 0.81 9.35
N VAL A 65 -13.46 1.27 10.61
CA VAL A 65 -14.69 1.51 11.39
C VAL A 65 -15.57 2.54 10.68
N LEU A 66 -15.01 3.66 10.22
CA LEU A 66 -15.75 4.67 9.47
C LEU A 66 -16.37 4.07 8.19
N ALA A 67 -15.64 3.25 7.45
CA ALA A 67 -16.16 2.57 6.27
C ALA A 67 -17.30 1.60 6.61
N VAL A 68 -17.24 0.89 7.75
CA VAL A 68 -18.36 0.08 8.26
C VAL A 68 -19.57 0.96 8.57
N LEU A 69 -19.38 2.07 9.28
CA LEU A 69 -20.47 2.94 9.73
C LEU A 69 -21.17 3.64 8.55
N VAL A 70 -20.42 4.08 7.54
CA VAL A 70 -20.96 4.85 6.41
C VAL A 70 -21.52 3.96 5.29
N LYS A 71 -20.89 2.81 5.02
CA LYS A 71 -21.21 1.96 3.86
C LYS A 71 -21.46 0.48 4.18
N GLY A 72 -21.42 0.10 5.46
CA GLY A 72 -21.70 -1.25 5.94
C GLY A 72 -20.50 -2.19 5.97
N ARG A 73 -20.70 -3.37 6.57
CA ARG A 73 -19.64 -4.35 6.88
C ARG A 73 -18.83 -4.79 5.68
N VAL A 74 -19.46 -4.94 4.51
CA VAL A 74 -18.77 -5.36 3.28
C VAL A 74 -17.76 -4.30 2.82
N TRP A 75 -18.11 -3.02 2.94
CA TRP A 75 -17.20 -1.92 2.64
C TRP A 75 -16.08 -1.83 3.66
N GLY A 76 -16.39 -1.95 4.96
CA GLY A 76 -15.36 -1.95 5.99
C GLY A 76 -14.35 -3.08 5.85
N TYR A 77 -14.81 -4.30 5.59
CA TYR A 77 -13.91 -5.43 5.31
C TYR A 77 -13.03 -5.17 4.08
N SER A 78 -13.63 -4.66 3.00
CA SER A 78 -12.92 -4.34 1.77
C SER A 78 -11.89 -3.21 1.97
N TRP A 79 -12.24 -2.22 2.78
CA TRP A 79 -11.34 -1.15 3.19
C TRP A 79 -10.16 -1.71 4.00
N ALA A 80 -10.43 -2.54 5.02
CA ALA A 80 -9.40 -3.16 5.84
C ALA A 80 -8.39 -3.96 5.00
N VAL A 81 -8.88 -4.71 4.01
CA VAL A 81 -8.04 -5.48 3.07
C VAL A 81 -7.14 -4.56 2.26
N GLY A 82 -7.69 -3.50 1.64
CA GLY A 82 -6.90 -2.56 0.84
C GLY A 82 -5.88 -1.76 1.66
N HIS A 83 -6.30 -1.27 2.83
CA HIS A 83 -5.45 -0.51 3.73
C HIS A 83 -4.32 -1.39 4.28
N MET A 84 -4.61 -2.62 4.70
CA MET A 84 -3.58 -3.56 5.13
C MET A 84 -2.62 -3.94 4.00
N ALA A 85 -3.13 -4.15 2.79
CA ALA A 85 -2.31 -4.41 1.61
C ALA A 85 -1.34 -3.24 1.32
N HIS A 86 -1.79 -2.00 1.52
CA HIS A 86 -0.94 -0.82 1.45
C HIS A 86 0.17 -0.86 2.50
N LEU A 87 -0.18 -1.09 3.78
CA LEU A 87 0.82 -1.20 4.85
C LEU A 87 1.84 -2.31 4.54
N ILE A 88 1.42 -3.48 4.07
CA ILE A 88 2.35 -4.54 3.68
C ILE A 88 3.28 -4.08 2.54
N GLY A 89 2.76 -3.33 1.56
CA GLY A 89 3.55 -2.74 0.49
C GLY A 89 4.65 -1.82 0.99
N ASP A 90 4.39 -1.07 2.06
CA ASP A 90 5.29 -0.08 2.64
C ASP A 90 6.01 -0.54 3.93
N ILE A 91 6.06 -1.85 4.18
CA ILE A 91 6.64 -2.49 5.38
C ILE A 91 8.07 -2.04 5.74
N SER A 92 8.80 -1.49 4.77
CA SER A 92 10.09 -0.81 4.96
C SER A 92 10.10 0.15 6.15
N PHE A 93 9.06 0.98 6.33
CA PHE A 93 8.89 1.86 7.49
C PHE A 93 7.42 2.25 7.66
N ILE A 94 6.86 1.87 8.81
CA ILE A 94 5.48 2.17 9.21
C ILE A 94 5.49 2.52 10.69
N PRO A 95 5.04 3.71 11.09
CA PRO A 95 4.88 4.04 12.50
C PRO A 95 3.60 3.39 13.06
N TRP A 96 3.66 2.07 13.28
CA TRP A 96 2.51 1.20 13.57
C TRP A 96 1.52 1.75 14.62
N PHE A 97 2.01 2.41 15.67
CA PHE A 97 1.22 2.91 16.79
C PHE A 97 1.15 4.44 16.86
N TYR A 98 1.44 5.15 15.78
CA TYR A 98 1.24 6.60 15.71
C TYR A 98 -0.25 6.95 15.95
N PRO A 99 -0.59 8.03 16.68
CA PRO A 99 0.30 9.03 17.30
C PRO A 99 0.71 8.72 18.76
N PHE A 100 0.43 7.53 19.28
CA PHE A 100 0.62 7.20 20.70
C PHE A 100 2.08 6.91 21.06
N VAL A 101 2.89 6.52 20.07
CA VAL A 101 4.33 6.26 20.22
C VAL A 101 5.12 7.28 19.39
N ARG A 102 6.24 7.77 19.94
CA ARG A 102 7.15 8.67 19.24
C ARG A 102 8.07 7.87 18.31
N TYR A 103 8.28 8.37 17.10
CA TYR A 103 9.11 7.74 16.08
C TYR A 103 10.18 8.72 15.59
N THR A 104 11.34 8.18 15.21
CA THR A 104 12.33 8.89 14.42
C THR A 104 12.02 8.62 12.95
N PHE A 105 11.59 9.64 12.22
CA PHE A 105 11.22 9.51 10.82
C PHE A 105 12.45 9.49 9.92
N PRO A 106 12.50 8.61 8.90
CA PRO A 106 13.58 8.63 7.92
C PRO A 106 13.48 9.88 7.04
N GLN A 107 14.54 10.16 6.28
CA GLN A 107 14.54 11.28 5.34
C GLN A 107 13.37 11.12 4.35
N GLU A 108 12.55 12.16 4.24
CA GLU A 108 11.42 12.18 3.32
C GLU A 108 11.91 12.34 1.87
N VAL A 109 11.28 11.58 0.97
CA VAL A 109 11.49 11.69 -0.47
C VAL A 109 10.17 12.19 -1.06
N ASN A 110 10.16 13.46 -1.48
CA ASN A 110 9.00 14.10 -2.11
C ASN A 110 9.33 14.65 -3.50
N PHE A 111 8.32 14.84 -4.33
CA PHE A 111 8.49 15.36 -5.70
C PHE A 111 8.71 16.87 -5.75
N LEU A 112 8.47 17.58 -4.66
CA LEU A 112 8.65 19.03 -4.56
C LEU A 112 10.14 19.40 -4.48
N GLN A 113 10.99 18.44 -4.14
CA GLN A 113 12.44 18.57 -4.02
C GLN A 113 13.13 17.93 -5.24
N PRO A 114 13.72 18.72 -6.16
CA PRO A 114 14.36 18.20 -7.38
C PRO A 114 15.47 17.18 -7.12
N GLU A 115 16.18 17.30 -5.99
CA GLU A 115 17.24 16.38 -5.55
C GLU A 115 16.75 14.95 -5.32
N ASN A 116 15.44 14.75 -5.13
CA ASN A 116 14.83 13.45 -4.94
C ASN A 116 14.48 12.75 -6.26
N LEU A 117 14.47 13.46 -7.40
CA LEU A 117 14.08 12.91 -8.70
C LEU A 117 14.85 11.62 -9.05
N PRO A 118 16.19 11.53 -8.93
CA PRO A 118 16.90 10.29 -9.25
C PRO A 118 16.47 9.09 -8.38
N ARG A 119 16.09 9.33 -7.12
CA ARG A 119 15.64 8.29 -6.18
C ARG A 119 14.23 7.77 -6.51
N LEU A 120 13.43 8.54 -7.25
CA LEU A 120 12.09 8.21 -7.70
C LEU A 120 12.09 7.32 -8.95
N TRP A 121 13.15 7.41 -9.76
CA TRP A 121 13.31 6.66 -11.02
C TRP A 121 14.18 5.41 -10.88
N ASN A 122 14.37 4.87 -9.67
CA ASN A 122 15.13 3.64 -9.50
C ASN A 122 14.45 2.50 -10.27
N PRO A 123 15.11 1.90 -11.29
CA PRO A 123 14.47 0.94 -12.18
C PRO A 123 14.13 -0.38 -11.47
N ILE A 124 14.88 -0.77 -10.44
CA ILE A 124 14.72 -2.09 -9.81
C ILE A 124 13.37 -2.20 -9.09
N PRO A 125 12.99 -1.31 -8.15
CA PRO A 125 11.66 -1.38 -7.52
C PRO A 125 10.52 -1.25 -8.55
N LEU A 126 10.68 -0.39 -9.56
CA LEU A 126 9.66 -0.18 -10.58
C LEU A 126 9.38 -1.46 -11.38
N VAL A 127 10.43 -2.18 -11.81
CA VAL A 127 10.29 -3.46 -12.52
C VAL A 127 9.62 -4.50 -11.64
N LEU A 128 10.04 -4.62 -10.38
CA LEU A 128 9.49 -5.60 -9.45
C LEU A 128 7.99 -5.38 -9.18
N GLU A 129 7.61 -4.13 -8.93
CA GLU A 129 6.22 -3.74 -8.66
C GLU A 129 5.32 -3.85 -9.90
N THR A 130 5.84 -3.47 -11.07
CA THR A 130 5.13 -3.63 -12.33
C THR A 130 4.94 -5.12 -12.65
N SER A 131 5.96 -5.95 -12.38
CA SER A 131 5.87 -7.40 -12.53
C SER A 131 4.82 -8.02 -11.61
N LEU A 132 4.72 -7.53 -10.36
CA LEU A 132 3.66 -7.93 -9.43
C LEU A 132 2.27 -7.58 -9.98
N LEU A 133 2.08 -6.34 -10.42
CA LEU A 133 0.82 -5.92 -11.01
C LEU A 133 0.44 -6.78 -12.23
N LEU A 134 1.38 -7.00 -13.15
CA LEU A 134 1.15 -7.79 -14.36
C LEU A 134 0.76 -9.24 -14.02
N LEU A 135 1.45 -9.89 -13.08
CA LEU A 135 1.09 -11.24 -12.66
C LEU A 135 -0.31 -11.31 -12.02
N VAL A 136 -0.66 -10.31 -11.21
CA VAL A 136 -2.01 -10.22 -10.64
C VAL A 136 -3.03 -10.05 -11.76
N LEU A 137 -2.82 -9.16 -12.74
CA LEU A 137 -3.72 -8.98 -13.88
C LEU A 137 -3.87 -10.27 -14.72
N VAL A 138 -2.77 -10.99 -14.98
CA VAL A 138 -2.83 -12.31 -15.64
C VAL A 138 -3.68 -13.31 -14.83
N SER A 139 -3.62 -13.25 -13.50
CA SER A 139 -4.46 -14.09 -12.64
C SER A 139 -5.97 -13.76 -12.75
N TYR A 140 -6.34 -12.56 -13.18
CA TYR A 140 -7.73 -12.21 -13.48
C TYR A 140 -8.18 -12.73 -14.85
N ALA A 141 -7.27 -12.79 -15.83
CA ALA A 141 -7.56 -13.30 -17.17
C ALA A 141 -7.73 -14.84 -17.20
N LYS A 142 -7.15 -15.56 -16.24
CA LYS A 142 -7.25 -17.03 -16.14
C LYS A 142 -8.29 -17.48 -15.11
N SER A 143 -8.94 -18.62 -15.39
CA SER A 143 -9.92 -19.24 -14.51
C SER A 143 -9.32 -19.62 -13.14
N VAL A 144 -10.06 -19.32 -12.06
CA VAL A 144 -9.73 -19.49 -10.63
C VAL A 144 -9.38 -20.93 -10.22
N ARG A 145 -9.62 -21.90 -11.11
CA ARG A 145 -9.48 -23.33 -10.84
C ARG A 145 -8.01 -23.79 -10.78
N ASP A 146 -7.10 -23.04 -11.38
CA ASP A 146 -5.67 -23.37 -11.35
C ASP A 146 -5.00 -22.83 -10.07
N ARG A 147 -4.49 -23.73 -9.22
CA ARG A 147 -3.85 -23.37 -7.94
C ARG A 147 -2.69 -22.38 -8.15
N TRP A 148 -1.97 -22.48 -9.26
CA TRP A 148 -0.80 -21.65 -9.56
C TRP A 148 -1.15 -20.17 -9.70
N THR A 149 -2.36 -19.86 -10.19
CA THR A 149 -2.84 -18.48 -10.35
C THR A 149 -3.02 -17.74 -9.02
N ARG A 150 -3.09 -18.45 -7.88
CA ARG A 150 -3.18 -17.84 -6.54
C ARG A 150 -1.82 -17.71 -5.87
N PHE A 151 -0.96 -18.71 -5.97
CA PHE A 151 0.29 -18.76 -5.22
C PHE A 151 1.43 -17.98 -5.86
N VAL A 152 1.48 -17.90 -7.20
CA VAL A 152 2.56 -17.17 -7.90
C VAL A 152 2.57 -15.67 -7.57
N PRO A 153 1.42 -14.94 -7.61
CA PRO A 153 1.40 -13.54 -7.21
C PRO A 153 1.72 -13.32 -5.72
N LEU A 154 1.31 -14.24 -4.85
CA LEU A 154 1.64 -14.19 -3.41
C LEU A 154 3.14 -14.37 -3.16
N GLY A 155 3.78 -15.30 -3.87
CA GLY A 155 5.24 -15.49 -3.80
C GLY A 155 6.00 -14.24 -4.23
N LEU A 156 5.59 -13.61 -5.35
CA LEU A 156 6.23 -12.37 -5.79
C LEU A 156 5.97 -11.21 -4.82
N ALA A 157 4.76 -11.09 -4.27
CA ALA A 157 4.46 -10.09 -3.23
C ALA A 157 5.40 -10.24 -2.03
N ALA A 158 5.68 -11.47 -1.60
CA ALA A 158 6.64 -11.73 -0.52
C ALA A 158 8.08 -11.34 -0.91
N ILE A 159 8.51 -11.59 -2.15
CA ILE A 159 9.82 -11.17 -2.66
C ILE A 159 9.94 -9.64 -2.68
N VAL A 160 8.92 -8.94 -3.17
CA VAL A 160 8.88 -7.46 -3.20
C VAL A 160 8.96 -6.89 -1.79
N ALA A 161 8.16 -7.44 -0.86
CA ALA A 161 8.20 -7.04 0.55
C ALA A 161 9.57 -7.33 1.20
N GLY A 162 10.15 -8.50 0.93
CA GLY A 162 11.48 -8.89 1.42
C GLY A 162 12.60 -7.98 0.89
N PHE A 163 12.56 -7.66 -0.41
CA PHE A 163 13.51 -6.71 -1.02
C PHE A 163 13.41 -5.33 -0.36
N ARG A 164 12.21 -4.85 -0.07
CA ARG A 164 11.98 -3.57 0.63
C ARG A 164 12.50 -3.55 2.07
N LEU A 165 12.54 -4.70 2.75
CA LEU A 165 13.16 -4.83 4.06
C LEU A 165 14.69 -4.82 3.99
N TRP A 166 15.26 -5.30 2.88
CA TRP A 166 16.71 -5.43 2.69
C TRP A 166 17.38 -4.11 2.25
N VAL A 167 16.74 -3.32 1.39
CA VAL A 167 17.31 -2.08 0.82
C VAL A 167 17.04 -0.85 1.72
N ARG A 168 17.25 -0.98 3.04
CA ARG A 168 17.15 0.16 3.97
C ARG A 168 18.36 1.08 3.89
#